data_AF-A0A2E1JG63-F1
#
_entry.id   AF-A0A2E1JG63-F1
#
_cell.length_a   1.000
_cell.length_b   1.000
_cell.length_c   1.000
_cell.angle_alpha   90.00
_cell.angle_beta   90.00
_cell.angle_gamma   90.00
#
_symmetry.space_group_name_H-M   'P 1'
#
loop_
_entity.id
_entity.type
_entity.pdbx_description
1 polymer ?
#
loop_
_entity_poly.entity_id
_entity_poly.type
_entity_poly.pdbx_seq_one_letter_code
_entity_poly.pdbx_strand_id
1 'polypeptide(L)'
;MMGYRIYQIDREWRKSLGEDWRKHDLSYIEFSSRGNLADRWKPEYLDHYKHVVSLNVSDIDLWDVYRTLNVHAFYQDDQDIYENVISDYETKTVERDGEEITYKMYHSLSIGDIVEDLETGKKFILHEDFVDLKEIN
;
A
#
# COMPACT_ATOMS: atom_id res chain seq x y z
N MET A 1 3.15 12.11 15.03
CA MET A 1 3.49 12.53 13.65
C MET A 1 2.19 12.42 12.89
N MET A 2 1.70 13.48 12.25
CA MET A 2 0.45 13.41 11.50
C MET A 2 0.76 12.80 10.13
N GLY A 3 0.11 11.68 9.81
CA GLY A 3 0.44 10.95 8.60
C GLY A 3 -0.01 9.49 8.62
N TYR A 4 0.21 8.82 7.50
CA TYR A 4 -0.16 7.43 7.30
C TYR A 4 1.02 6.60 6.86
N ARG A 5 1.07 5.35 7.30
CA ARG A 5 1.96 4.32 6.72
C ARG A 5 1.13 3.28 6.01
N ILE A 6 1.57 2.94 4.81
CA ILE A 6 0.93 1.93 4.00
C ILE A 6 1.78 0.67 4.02
N TYR A 7 1.11 -0.45 4.26
CA TYR A 7 1.70 -1.77 4.21
C TYR A 7 1.01 -2.62 3.16
N GLN A 8 1.81 -3.31 2.36
CA GLN A 8 1.35 -4.26 1.35
C GLN A 8 1.96 -5.62 1.64
N ILE A 9 1.30 -6.69 1.18
CA ILE A 9 1.83 -8.05 1.27
C ILE A 9 3.23 -8.07 0.66
N ASP A 10 4.22 -8.56 1.41
CA ASP A 10 5.59 -8.68 0.95
C ASP A 10 5.64 -9.57 -0.30
N ARG A 11 6.07 -8.95 -1.40
CA ARG A 11 6.16 -9.60 -2.70
C ARG A 11 7.18 -10.73 -2.71
N GLU A 12 8.28 -10.60 -1.98
CA GLU A 12 9.33 -11.63 -1.94
C GLU A 12 8.85 -12.83 -1.13
N TRP A 13 8.27 -12.59 0.05
CA TRP A 13 7.56 -13.62 0.78
C TRP A 13 6.47 -14.28 -0.09
N ARG A 14 5.63 -13.51 -0.79
CA ARG A 14 4.58 -14.05 -1.67
C ARG A 14 5.15 -14.92 -2.79
N LYS A 15 6.27 -14.53 -3.40
CA LYS A 15 6.97 -15.32 -4.42
C LYS A 15 7.53 -16.62 -3.83
N SER A 16 8.03 -16.59 -2.59
CA SER A 16 8.61 -17.75 -1.92
C SER A 16 7.63 -18.91 -1.73
N LEU A 17 6.32 -18.62 -1.75
CA LEU A 17 5.26 -19.63 -1.67
C LEU A 17 5.12 -20.48 -2.94
N GLY A 18 5.71 -20.06 -4.07
CA GLY A 18 5.65 -20.78 -5.34
C GLY A 18 4.24 -20.94 -5.90
N GLU A 19 4.04 -21.93 -6.78
CA GLU A 19 2.74 -22.21 -7.42
C GLU A 19 1.68 -22.80 -6.47
N ASP A 20 2.13 -23.32 -5.32
CA ASP A 20 1.33 -24.00 -4.31
C ASP A 20 0.79 -23.07 -3.22
N TRP A 21 0.92 -21.75 -3.40
CA TRP A 21 0.39 -20.74 -2.48
C TRP A 21 -1.07 -20.96 -2.07
N ARG A 22 -1.90 -21.58 -2.93
CA ARG A 22 -3.30 -21.95 -2.64
C ARG A 22 -3.47 -23.07 -1.60
N LYS A 23 -2.41 -23.83 -1.31
CA LYS A 23 -2.41 -24.92 -0.30
C LYS A 23 -2.06 -24.41 1.10
N HIS A 24 -1.44 -23.23 1.18
CA HIS A 24 -1.29 -22.54 2.45
C HIS A 24 -2.64 -21.90 2.82
N ASP A 25 -2.95 -21.72 4.11
CA ASP A 25 -4.15 -20.97 4.58
C ASP A 25 -3.98 -19.47 4.29
N LEU A 26 -3.85 -19.16 3.01
CA LEU A 26 -3.61 -17.86 2.40
C LEU A 26 -4.85 -17.40 1.69
N SER A 27 -6.01 -17.78 2.23
CA SER A 27 -7.28 -17.24 1.79
C SER A 27 -7.19 -15.70 1.72
N TYR A 28 -6.38 -15.07 2.59
CA TYR A 28 -6.04 -13.65 2.56
C TYR A 28 -5.33 -13.12 1.30
N ILE A 29 -4.56 -13.93 0.58
CA ILE A 29 -3.90 -13.56 -0.68
C ILE A 29 -4.88 -13.65 -1.88
N GLU A 30 -5.88 -14.54 -1.82
CA GLU A 30 -6.96 -14.61 -2.83
C GLU A 30 -7.91 -13.40 -2.75
N PHE A 31 -7.95 -12.70 -1.61
CA PHE A 31 -8.99 -11.71 -1.29
C PHE A 31 -8.81 -10.31 -1.86
N SER A 32 -7.74 -10.05 -2.63
CA SER A 32 -7.62 -8.81 -3.43
C SER A 32 -8.74 -8.64 -4.48
N SER A 33 -9.66 -9.61 -4.60
CA SER A 33 -10.79 -9.58 -5.54
C SER A 33 -12.19 -9.75 -4.92
N ARG A 34 -12.34 -10.03 -3.61
CA ARG A 34 -13.66 -10.29 -2.99
C ARG A 34 -13.65 -9.85 -1.52
N GLY A 35 -14.31 -8.73 -1.21
CA GLY A 35 -14.39 -8.06 0.10
C GLY A 35 -14.86 -8.91 1.28
N ASN A 36 -14.05 -9.87 1.73
CA ASN A 36 -14.25 -10.63 2.97
C ASN A 36 -12.95 -10.75 3.77
N LEU A 37 -11.87 -10.10 3.33
CA LEU A 37 -10.56 -10.18 3.98
C LEU A 37 -10.59 -9.58 5.38
N ALA A 38 -11.26 -8.43 5.53
CA ALA A 38 -11.41 -7.76 6.81
C ALA A 38 -12.14 -8.63 7.85
N ASP A 39 -13.07 -9.48 7.40
CA ASP A 39 -13.80 -10.42 8.26
C ASP A 39 -13.01 -11.64 8.69
N ARG A 40 -11.96 -11.96 7.95
CA ARG A 40 -11.09 -13.11 8.22
C ARG A 40 -9.71 -12.70 8.72
N TRP A 41 -9.52 -11.42 8.97
CA TRP A 41 -8.26 -10.86 9.44
C TRP A 41 -7.80 -11.54 10.73
N LYS A 42 -6.49 -11.83 10.78
CA LYS A 42 -5.82 -12.28 11.99
C LYS A 42 -4.51 -11.51 12.17
N PRO A 43 -4.09 -11.16 13.40
CA PRO A 43 -2.90 -10.35 13.65
C PRO A 43 -1.61 -10.94 13.07
N GLU A 44 -1.48 -12.28 13.06
CA GLU A 44 -0.31 -12.97 12.50
C GLU A 44 -0.10 -12.73 11.00
N TYR A 45 -1.12 -12.24 10.27
CA TYR A 45 -0.96 -11.90 8.87
C TYR A 45 -0.05 -10.69 8.66
N LEU A 46 0.09 -9.81 9.65
CA LEU A 46 0.94 -8.63 9.57
C LEU A 46 2.42 -8.99 9.35
N ASP A 47 2.87 -10.17 9.80
CA ASP A 47 4.23 -10.68 9.59
C ASP A 47 4.59 -10.88 8.10
N HIS A 48 3.56 -10.87 7.24
CA HIS A 48 3.68 -11.04 5.80
C HIS A 48 3.49 -9.73 5.03
N TYR A 49 3.37 -8.60 5.73
CA TYR A 49 3.28 -7.27 5.14
C TYR A 49 4.58 -6.50 5.32
N LYS A 50 4.92 -5.68 4.32
CA LYS A 50 6.03 -4.73 4.38
C LYS A 50 5.51 -3.31 4.23
N HIS A 51 6.14 -2.37 4.93
CA HIS A 51 5.92 -0.94 4.70
C HIS A 51 6.41 -0.58 3.29
N VAL A 52 5.58 0.13 2.53
CA VAL A 52 5.90 0.49 1.13
C VAL A 52 5.88 2.00 0.85
N VAL A 53 5.15 2.78 1.65
CA VAL A 53 5.09 4.22 1.47
C VAL A 53 4.58 4.90 2.75
N SER A 54 5.14 6.07 3.05
CA SER A 54 4.67 6.96 4.10
C SER A 54 4.06 8.22 3.51
N LEU A 55 2.97 8.70 4.12
CA LEU A 55 2.35 9.97 3.81
C LEU A 55 2.46 10.92 5.00
N ASN A 56 3.17 12.03 4.85
CA ASN A 56 3.29 13.09 5.84
C ASN A 56 2.26 14.16 5.55
N VAL A 57 1.14 14.09 6.25
CA VAL A 57 -0.02 14.93 5.97
C VAL A 57 -0.59 15.44 7.27
N SER A 58 -0.66 16.77 7.39
CA SER A 58 -1.15 17.42 8.60
C SER A 58 -2.66 17.37 8.75
N ASP A 59 -3.43 17.15 7.67
CA ASP A 59 -4.90 17.31 7.71
C ASP A 59 -5.62 16.44 6.65
N ILE A 60 -5.07 15.31 6.25
CA ILE A 60 -5.63 14.44 5.19
C ILE A 60 -6.38 13.28 5.84
N ASP A 61 -7.59 13.01 5.34
CA ASP A 61 -8.32 11.80 5.69
C ASP A 61 -7.94 10.64 4.76
N LEU A 62 -8.44 9.44 5.04
CA LEU A 62 -8.08 8.29 4.23
C LEU A 62 -8.56 8.38 2.76
N TRP A 63 -9.64 9.11 2.49
CA TRP A 63 -10.11 9.32 1.13
C TRP A 63 -9.10 10.13 0.31
N ASP A 64 -8.48 11.13 0.94
CA ASP A 64 -7.40 11.89 0.33
C ASP A 64 -6.09 11.07 0.21
N VAL A 65 -5.81 10.13 1.12
CA VAL A 65 -4.73 9.12 0.94
C VAL A 65 -4.99 8.27 -0.31
N TYR A 66 -6.21 7.75 -0.45
CA TYR A 66 -6.62 6.97 -1.62
C TYR A 66 -6.43 7.75 -2.92
N ARG A 67 -6.92 8.99 -2.98
CA ARG A 67 -6.76 9.85 -4.16
C ARG A 67 -5.29 10.10 -4.49
N THR A 68 -4.48 10.38 -3.47
CA THR A 68 -3.05 10.65 -3.61
C THR A 68 -2.32 9.47 -4.24
N LEU A 69 -2.59 8.25 -3.77
CA LEU A 69 -1.88 7.05 -4.24
C LEU A 69 -2.46 6.41 -5.52
N ASN A 70 -3.77 6.53 -5.77
CA ASN A 70 -4.43 5.81 -6.88
C ASN A 70 -4.80 6.66 -8.09
N VAL A 71 -5.07 7.96 -7.91
CA VAL A 71 -5.57 8.82 -9.00
C VAL A 71 -4.47 9.71 -9.56
N HIS A 72 -3.49 10.08 -8.75
CA HIS A 72 -2.44 11.04 -9.12
C HIS A 72 -1.09 10.40 -9.43
N ALA A 73 -1.03 9.07 -9.49
CA ALA A 73 0.12 8.36 -10.04
C ALA A 73 0.11 8.56 -11.55
N PHE A 74 0.68 9.66 -12.06
CA PHE A 74 1.36 9.82 -13.36
C PHE A 74 1.57 11.34 -13.62
N TYR A 75 2.81 11.83 -13.60
CA TYR A 75 3.53 12.33 -14.78
C TYR A 75 4.82 13.12 -14.46
N GLN A 76 5.53 13.28 -15.57
CA GLN A 76 6.88 13.73 -15.90
C GLN A 76 7.12 15.23 -15.71
N ASP A 77 8.38 15.55 -15.40
CA ASP A 77 9.05 16.85 -15.37
C ASP A 77 8.50 17.95 -14.42
N ASP A 78 9.32 18.18 -13.39
CA ASP A 78 9.60 19.45 -12.70
C ASP A 78 8.70 19.99 -11.58
N GLN A 79 7.70 19.24 -11.11
CA GLN A 79 7.24 19.45 -9.73
C GLN A 79 6.47 18.24 -9.22
N ASP A 80 7.17 17.41 -8.45
CA ASP A 80 6.52 16.38 -7.65
C ASP A 80 5.76 17.07 -6.52
N ILE A 81 4.52 17.50 -6.79
CA ILE A 81 3.64 18.15 -5.81
C ILE A 81 3.41 17.28 -4.57
N TYR A 82 3.79 16.00 -4.65
CA TYR A 82 3.73 15.02 -3.58
C TYR A 82 5.07 14.76 -2.89
N GLU A 83 6.21 15.33 -3.31
CA GLU A 83 7.50 15.15 -2.61
C GLU A 83 7.45 15.60 -1.14
N ASN A 84 6.62 16.60 -0.85
CA ASN A 84 6.41 17.08 0.51
C ASN A 84 5.44 16.21 1.31
N VAL A 85 4.74 15.29 0.64
CA VAL A 85 3.64 14.50 1.17
C VAL A 85 3.98 13.02 1.21
N ILE A 86 4.73 12.48 0.26
CA ILE A 86 5.01 11.05 0.09
C ILE A 86 6.50 10.80 0.29
N SER A 87 6.84 9.88 1.19
CA SER A 87 8.21 9.44 1.47
C SER A 87 8.31 7.91 1.47
N ASP A 88 9.55 7.41 1.55
CA ASP A 88 9.87 5.98 1.64
C ASP A 88 9.42 5.12 0.45
N TYR A 89 9.15 5.75 -0.69
CA TYR A 89 8.84 5.07 -1.95
C TYR A 89 10.07 4.36 -2.54
N GLU A 90 9.84 3.27 -3.28
CA GLU A 90 10.89 2.60 -4.04
C GLU A 90 11.25 3.41 -5.30
N THR A 91 12.53 3.41 -5.68
CA THR A 91 12.99 3.99 -6.96
C THR A 91 13.45 2.89 -7.91
N LYS A 92 13.14 3.03 -9.20
CA LYS A 92 13.59 2.11 -10.24
C LYS A 92 14.24 2.87 -11.39
N THR A 93 15.50 2.57 -11.65
CA THR A 93 16.22 3.07 -12.83
C THR A 93 16.12 2.05 -13.95
N VAL A 94 15.79 2.51 -15.16
CA VAL A 94 15.80 1.71 -16.39
C VAL A 94 16.44 2.51 -17.51
N GLU A 95 17.18 1.84 -18.37
CA GLU A 95 17.69 2.43 -19.60
C GLU A 95 16.60 2.37 -20.68
N ARG A 96 16.28 3.51 -21.28
CA ARG A 96 15.33 3.62 -22.40
C ARG A 96 15.92 4.54 -23.45
N ASP A 97 16.02 4.06 -24.68
CA ASP A 97 16.55 4.81 -25.82
C ASP A 97 17.95 5.42 -25.59
N GLY A 98 18.78 4.75 -24.78
CA GLY A 98 20.16 5.18 -24.46
C GLY A 98 20.25 6.19 -23.30
N GLU A 99 19.12 6.51 -22.65
CA GLU A 99 19.05 7.38 -21.47
C GLU A 99 18.66 6.58 -20.23
N GLU A 100 19.30 6.88 -19.10
CA GLU A 100 18.88 6.36 -17.80
C GLU A 100 17.70 7.18 -17.29
N ILE A 101 16.54 6.56 -17.18
CA ILE A 101 15.35 7.17 -16.61
C ILE A 101 15.08 6.54 -15.24
N THR A 102 15.04 7.38 -14.20
CA THR A 102 14.69 6.95 -12.85
C THR A 102 13.23 7.28 -12.57
N TYR A 103 12.47 6.24 -12.24
CA TYR A 103 11.07 6.33 -11.86
C TYR A 103 10.93 6.18 -10.35
N LYS A 104 10.12 7.04 -9.75
CA LYS A 104 9.62 6.82 -8.39
C LYS A 104 8.42 5.90 -8.48
N MET A 105 8.42 4.82 -7.72
CA MET A 105 7.34 3.85 -7.68
C MET A 105 6.42 4.19 -6.53
N TYR A 106 5.37 4.95 -6.85
CA TYR A 106 4.25 5.14 -5.93
C TYR A 106 3.40 3.88 -5.92
N HIS A 107 3.24 3.28 -4.74
CA HIS A 107 2.41 2.11 -4.54
C HIS A 107 0.93 2.53 -4.51
N SER A 108 0.14 2.03 -5.46
CA SER A 108 -1.32 2.19 -5.49
C SER A 108 -1.95 1.46 -4.30
N LEU A 109 -2.90 2.09 -3.62
CA LEU A 109 -3.69 1.42 -2.57
C LEU A 109 -4.70 0.45 -3.18
N SER A 110 -4.70 -0.78 -2.69
CA SER A 110 -5.61 -1.84 -3.12
C SER A 110 -6.37 -2.43 -1.93
N ILE A 111 -7.50 -3.11 -2.22
CA ILE A 111 -8.22 -3.90 -1.22
C ILE A 111 -7.25 -4.90 -0.57
N GLY A 112 -7.23 -4.90 0.75
CA GLY A 112 -6.35 -5.72 1.58
C GLY A 112 -5.03 -5.09 1.99
N ASP A 113 -4.68 -3.91 1.44
CA ASP A 113 -3.57 -3.15 2.01
C ASP A 113 -3.94 -2.61 3.39
N ILE A 114 -2.93 -2.42 4.23
CA ILE A 114 -3.10 -1.92 5.60
C ILE A 114 -2.63 -0.48 5.65
N VAL A 115 -3.44 0.35 6.31
CA VAL A 115 -3.12 1.74 6.60
C VAL A 115 -2.99 1.94 8.10
N GLU A 116 -1.82 2.41 8.53
CA GLU A 116 -1.58 2.82 9.91
C GLU A 116 -1.70 4.33 10.02
N ASP A 117 -2.60 4.80 10.89
CA ASP A 117 -2.66 6.18 11.34
C ASP A 117 -1.54 6.42 12.36
N LEU A 118 -0.61 7.33 12.04
CA LEU A 118 0.56 7.62 12.88
C LEU A 118 0.25 8.52 14.09
N GLU A 119 -0.92 9.17 14.11
CA GLU A 119 -1.38 9.94 15.25
C GLU A 119 -1.96 9.00 16.32
N THR A 120 -2.83 8.08 15.91
CA THR A 120 -3.52 7.19 16.86
C THR A 120 -2.86 5.82 17.03
N GLY A 121 -1.95 5.44 16.13
CA GLY A 121 -1.35 4.10 16.04
C GLY A 121 -2.31 3.02 15.55
N LYS A 122 -3.52 3.40 15.11
CA LYS A 122 -4.56 2.46 14.67
C LYS A 122 -4.24 1.96 13.29
N LYS A 123 -4.52 0.68 13.05
CA LYS A 123 -4.37 0.06 11.74
C LYS A 123 -5.74 -0.24 11.17
N PHE A 124 -5.88 -0.04 9.88
CA PHE A 124 -7.09 -0.29 9.13
C PHE A 124 -6.74 -1.16 7.93
N ILE A 125 -7.54 -2.18 7.67
CA ILE A 125 -7.45 -2.92 6.42
C ILE A 125 -8.43 -2.33 5.43
N LEU A 126 -7.97 -2.07 4.21
CA LEU A 126 -8.83 -1.57 3.14
C LEU A 126 -9.83 -2.66 2.73
N HIS A 127 -11.10 -2.37 2.98
CA HIS A 127 -12.24 -3.22 2.62
C HIS A 127 -13.02 -2.57 1.45
N GLU A 128 -14.03 -3.29 0.93
CA GLU A 128 -14.91 -2.94 -0.19
C GLU A 128 -14.94 -1.45 -0.62
N ASP A 129 -14.73 -1.20 -1.91
CA ASP A 129 -14.79 0.11 -2.59
C ASP A 129 -14.01 1.27 -1.92
N PHE A 130 -13.06 0.99 -1.03
CA PHE A 130 -12.27 1.99 -0.29
C PHE A 130 -13.09 2.90 0.63
N VAL A 131 -14.37 2.58 0.84
CA VAL A 131 -15.30 3.34 1.70
C VAL A 131 -15.42 2.71 3.07
N ASP A 132 -15.14 1.41 3.20
CA ASP A 132 -15.24 0.69 4.45
C ASP A 132 -13.85 0.37 5.01
N LEU A 133 -13.60 0.86 6.22
CA LEU A 133 -12.35 0.66 6.94
C LEU A 133 -12.63 -0.14 8.17
N LYS A 134 -12.00 -1.32 8.21
CA LYS A 134 -12.06 -2.13 9.41
C LYS A 134 -10.80 -1.91 10.21
N GLU A 135 -10.97 -1.34 11.41
CA GLU A 135 -9.92 -1.29 12.41
C GLU A 135 -9.49 -2.73 12.73
N ILE A 136 -8.17 -2.96 12.69
CA ILE A 136 -7.55 -4.25 13.00
C ILE A 136 -6.69 -4.11 14.26
N ASN A 137 -6.75 -5.14 15.11
CA ASN A 137 -5.89 -5.27 16.28
C ASN A 137 -4.62 -6.05 15.94
#